data_AF-A0A6B8VW25-F1
#
_entry.id   AF-A0A6B8VW25-F1
#
_cell.length_a   1.000
_cell.length_b   1.000
_cell.length_c   1.000
_cell.angle_alpha   90.00
_cell.angle_beta   90.00
_cell.angle_gamma   90.00
#
_symmetry.space_group_name_H-M   'P 1'
#
loop_
_entity.id
_entity.type
_entity.pdbx_description
1 polymer ?
#
loop_
_entity_poly.entity_id
_entity_poly.type
_entity_poly.pdbx_seq_one_letter_code
_entity_poly.pdbx_strand_id
1 'polypeptide(L)'
;MDPYDAINVQLTHFVPSGHRGLVRRWMLAFLVSNPRLPIFVAAQAGCQLLSRWGTDVLQENRDESWTTTPLPATRTEWESDGYRVPDHAQPLVLTHLDGSQVELFLLFDVELVNEERVGTVDHTAVREPAEPHELAPTLSEFSLHLGERERAALSYLWRLGATLNWATGGDSGTPGWIEEAHHGRPCRPCPEVRGEDACYRIVIHPDVERTGVMPLVLELVAQLLGNWVQGRREGTPRRSIPLEQISDAEVAVVSHLVALRLGFGSRHLVGDLDVPDGIDWGRVVETAQVMEDLLQGLPNPLLPLAGTTEGTPTEPRLLLQDPFREVGRELNSRENRREREIAERWILDFVAGNGRFPLPTALALGWQLYHRWGTGVVGDPSRQDWVGTIELRSAAEWKVRGWVPRPDAVELVVPSGHGREVHYLLRDDVLIADRLAALESKAEAEPHNSALFRPGPDDAPALREFAELVPWRELQMLRNLWRNRILPCLPTSQAAPDGAGPTHLRLEVPHREDQSVTLSVIGLLATKFLTHEMDASPVCGLEGALVADIVARRLGVDYTPSPLVEEALSRGASIQFRWDVVYQAAATVENILSGFPD
;
A
#
# COMPACT_ATOMS: atom_id res chain seq x y z
N MET A 1 17.25 4.25 -12.07
CA MET A 1 16.71 4.95 -13.25
C MET A 1 15.22 4.76 -13.18
N ASP A 2 14.45 5.85 -13.11
CA ASP A 2 13.00 5.77 -13.07
C ASP A 2 12.54 5.05 -14.36
N PRO A 3 11.62 4.06 -14.30
CA PRO A 3 11.13 3.39 -15.50
C PRO A 3 10.57 4.37 -16.56
N TYR A 4 10.06 5.54 -16.15
CA TYR A 4 9.62 6.59 -17.06
C TYR A 4 10.80 7.28 -17.79
N ASP A 5 11.98 7.38 -17.16
CA ASP A 5 13.18 7.97 -17.80
C ASP A 5 13.62 7.16 -19.01
N ALA A 6 13.43 5.84 -18.99
CA ALA A 6 13.77 4.98 -20.12
C ALA A 6 12.98 5.36 -21.38
N ILE A 7 11.73 5.80 -21.23
CA ILE A 7 10.90 6.30 -22.34
C ILE A 7 11.49 7.60 -22.90
N ASN A 8 11.88 8.53 -22.01
CA ASN A 8 12.52 9.77 -22.42
C ASN A 8 13.85 9.50 -23.17
N VAL A 9 14.67 8.58 -22.67
CA VAL A 9 15.91 8.17 -23.34
C VAL A 9 15.63 7.58 -24.72
N GLN A 10 14.62 6.71 -24.84
CA GLN A 10 14.22 6.13 -26.12
C GLN A 10 13.85 7.21 -27.15
N LEU A 11 12.93 8.10 -26.78
CA LEU A 11 12.39 9.11 -27.70
C LEU A 11 13.37 10.24 -28.02
N THR A 12 14.30 10.53 -27.11
CA THR A 12 15.21 11.68 -27.24
C THR A 12 16.61 11.26 -27.71
N HIS A 13 17.13 10.09 -27.32
CA HIS A 13 18.51 9.70 -27.61
C HIS A 13 18.63 8.63 -28.70
N PHE A 14 17.75 7.65 -28.72
CA PHE A 14 17.82 6.54 -29.68
C PHE A 14 17.15 6.84 -31.03
N VAL A 15 16.26 7.84 -31.08
CA VAL A 15 15.64 8.31 -32.33
C VAL A 15 16.53 9.37 -33.00
N PRO A 16 16.89 9.21 -34.29
CA PRO A 16 17.64 10.22 -35.04
C PRO A 16 16.91 11.57 -35.04
N SER A 17 17.65 12.67 -34.88
CA SER A 17 17.07 14.02 -34.71
C SER A 17 16.05 14.39 -35.79
N GLY A 18 16.30 14.05 -37.06
CA GLY A 18 15.38 14.31 -38.18
C GLY A 18 14.04 13.55 -38.12
N HIS A 19 13.92 12.51 -37.30
CA HIS A 19 12.72 11.68 -37.18
C HIS A 19 12.00 11.85 -35.83
N ARG A 20 12.54 12.61 -34.87
CA ARG A 20 11.96 12.77 -33.54
C ARG A 20 10.54 13.34 -33.57
N GLY A 21 10.29 14.36 -34.38
CA GLY A 21 8.95 14.95 -34.53
C GLY A 21 7.92 13.97 -35.09
N LEU A 22 8.32 13.08 -36.00
CA LEU A 22 7.46 12.00 -36.51
C LEU A 22 7.14 11.00 -35.39
N VAL A 23 8.18 10.48 -34.73
CA VAL A 23 8.03 9.44 -33.70
C VAL A 23 7.24 9.94 -32.49
N ARG A 24 7.43 11.19 -32.08
CA ARG A 24 6.69 11.80 -30.96
C ARG A 24 5.20 11.94 -31.26
N ARG A 25 4.86 12.40 -32.48
CA ARG A 25 3.46 12.45 -32.94
C ARG A 25 2.84 11.05 -33.03
N TRP A 26 3.58 10.10 -33.58
CA TRP A 26 3.14 8.71 -33.62
C TRP A 26 2.94 8.14 -32.22
N MET A 27 3.83 8.40 -31.27
CA MET A 27 3.71 7.95 -29.88
C MET A 27 2.44 8.51 -29.23
N LEU A 28 2.14 9.80 -29.41
CA LEU A 28 0.89 10.38 -28.90
C LEU A 28 -0.34 9.71 -29.52
N ALA A 29 -0.35 9.54 -30.85
CA ALA A 29 -1.44 8.87 -31.55
C ALA A 29 -1.60 7.40 -31.09
N PHE A 30 -0.49 6.70 -30.89
CA PHE A 30 -0.45 5.35 -30.35
C PHE A 30 -1.03 5.28 -28.94
N LEU A 31 -0.60 6.16 -28.03
CA LEU A 31 -1.13 6.22 -26.67
C LEU A 31 -2.63 6.50 -26.68
N VAL A 32 -3.11 7.45 -27.49
CA VAL A 32 -4.55 7.74 -27.61
C VAL A 32 -5.32 6.52 -28.12
N SER A 33 -4.77 5.80 -29.09
CA SER A 33 -5.46 4.68 -29.75
C SER A 33 -5.48 3.38 -28.94
N ASN A 34 -4.74 3.32 -27.82
CA ASN A 34 -4.67 2.14 -26.95
C ASN A 34 -5.11 2.46 -25.51
N PRO A 35 -6.37 2.92 -25.28
CA PRO A 35 -6.88 3.30 -23.95
C PRO A 35 -7.11 2.10 -23.01
N ARG A 36 -7.21 0.89 -23.56
CA ARG A 36 -7.34 -0.36 -22.77
C ARG A 36 -6.14 -0.61 -21.85
N LEU A 37 -4.95 -0.19 -22.29
CA LEU A 37 -3.72 -0.32 -21.52
C LEU A 37 -3.47 0.96 -20.71
N PRO A 38 -2.98 0.85 -19.46
CA PRO A 38 -2.46 2.01 -18.74
C PRO A 38 -1.42 2.75 -19.59
N ILE A 39 -1.42 4.09 -19.56
CA ILE A 39 -0.51 4.96 -20.32
C ILE A 39 0.95 4.49 -20.26
N PHE A 40 1.45 4.12 -19.09
CA PHE A 40 2.83 3.63 -18.93
C PHE A 40 3.08 2.34 -19.71
N VAL A 41 2.15 1.38 -19.63
CA VAL A 41 2.22 0.09 -20.32
C VAL A 41 2.12 0.29 -21.83
N ALA A 42 1.22 1.17 -22.28
CA ALA A 42 1.11 1.56 -23.68
C ALA A 42 2.40 2.22 -24.19
N ALA A 43 3.02 3.11 -23.42
CA ALA A 43 4.27 3.76 -23.80
C ALA A 43 5.42 2.76 -23.94
N GLN A 44 5.51 1.76 -23.04
CA GLN A 44 6.48 0.67 -23.17
C GLN A 44 6.26 -0.14 -24.45
N ALA A 45 5.01 -0.51 -24.75
CA ALA A 45 4.66 -1.22 -25.96
C ALA A 45 5.05 -0.40 -27.21
N GLY A 46 4.71 0.90 -27.23
CA GLY A 46 5.10 1.81 -28.31
C GLY A 46 6.62 1.89 -28.50
N CYS A 47 7.40 1.97 -27.43
CA CYS A 47 8.86 1.99 -27.50
C CYS A 47 9.44 0.68 -28.09
N GLN A 48 8.89 -0.48 -27.71
CA GLN A 48 9.31 -1.77 -28.25
C GLN A 48 8.91 -1.94 -29.72
N LEU A 49 7.72 -1.49 -30.10
CA LEU A 49 7.26 -1.50 -31.49
C LEU A 49 8.10 -0.59 -32.37
N LEU A 50 8.46 0.60 -31.89
CA LEU A 50 9.40 1.49 -32.57
C LEU A 50 10.75 0.80 -32.80
N SER A 51 11.27 0.08 -31.81
CA SER A 51 12.50 -0.71 -31.96
C SER A 51 12.34 -1.89 -32.92
N ARG A 52 11.16 -2.52 -32.98
CA ARG A 52 10.87 -3.66 -33.85
C ARG A 52 10.67 -3.26 -35.31
N TRP A 53 9.96 -2.17 -35.56
CA TRP A 53 9.59 -1.72 -36.91
C TRP A 53 10.59 -0.74 -37.52
N GLY A 54 11.25 0.08 -36.69
CA GLY A 54 12.11 1.16 -37.18
C GLY A 54 11.34 2.42 -37.60
N THR A 55 12.07 3.52 -37.76
CA THR A 55 11.51 4.84 -38.11
C THR A 55 11.10 4.94 -39.58
N ASP A 56 11.73 4.15 -40.44
CA ASP A 56 11.45 4.00 -41.87
C ASP A 56 10.05 3.43 -42.12
N VAL A 57 9.69 2.34 -41.44
CA VAL A 57 8.35 1.75 -41.53
C VAL A 57 7.28 2.74 -41.08
N LEU A 58 7.51 3.47 -39.98
CA LEU A 58 6.58 4.50 -39.51
C LEU A 58 6.43 5.66 -40.50
N GLN A 59 7.50 6.02 -41.22
CA GLN A 59 7.45 7.09 -42.21
C GLN A 59 6.68 6.67 -43.46
N GLU A 60 6.90 5.45 -43.95
CA GLU A 60 6.24 4.92 -45.14
C GLU A 60 4.75 4.64 -44.89
N ASN A 61 4.38 4.25 -43.66
CA ASN A 61 3.04 3.82 -43.28
C ASN A 61 2.34 4.80 -42.32
N ARG A 62 2.74 6.08 -42.33
CA ARG A 62 2.24 7.09 -41.39
C ARG A 62 0.72 7.28 -41.37
N ASP A 63 0.08 6.99 -42.50
CA ASP A 63 -1.36 7.19 -42.72
C ASP A 63 -2.16 5.90 -42.44
N GLU A 64 -1.46 4.80 -42.13
CA GLU A 64 -2.07 3.50 -41.89
C GLU A 64 -2.40 3.29 -40.41
N SER A 65 -3.67 3.01 -40.12
CA SER A 65 -4.17 2.88 -38.73
C SER A 65 -3.56 1.71 -37.97
N TRP A 66 -3.09 0.67 -38.65
CA TRP A 66 -2.49 -0.49 -38.02
C TRP A 66 -1.21 -0.16 -37.25
N THR A 67 -0.53 0.94 -37.61
CA THR A 67 0.68 1.41 -36.91
C THR A 67 0.37 1.98 -35.53
N THR A 68 -0.83 2.51 -35.31
CA THR A 68 -1.28 3.05 -34.02
C THR A 68 -2.25 2.11 -33.28
N THR A 69 -2.84 1.14 -33.98
CA THR A 69 -3.79 0.16 -33.43
C THR A 69 -3.38 -1.29 -33.71
N PRO A 70 -2.22 -1.78 -33.24
CA PRO A 70 -1.76 -3.14 -33.51
C PRO A 70 -2.43 -4.21 -32.62
N LEU A 71 -3.38 -3.80 -31.77
CA LEU A 71 -4.19 -4.62 -30.86
C LEU A 71 -3.35 -5.56 -29.96
N PRO A 72 -2.45 -5.04 -29.11
CA PRO A 72 -1.67 -5.88 -28.21
C PRO A 72 -2.59 -6.58 -27.18
N ALA A 73 -2.53 -7.91 -27.11
CA ALA A 73 -3.31 -8.70 -26.16
C ALA A 73 -2.52 -9.94 -25.67
N THR A 74 -2.91 -10.47 -24.51
CA THR A 74 -2.28 -11.66 -23.94
C THR A 74 -2.57 -12.90 -24.79
N ARG A 75 -1.74 -13.95 -24.64
CA ARG A 75 -1.97 -15.26 -25.26
C ARG A 75 -3.38 -15.79 -24.97
N THR A 76 -3.79 -15.73 -23.70
CA THR A 76 -5.09 -16.22 -23.25
C THR A 76 -6.25 -15.48 -23.92
N GLU A 77 -6.13 -14.16 -24.10
CA GLU A 77 -7.16 -13.36 -24.77
C GLU A 77 -7.28 -13.75 -26.26
N TRP A 78 -6.15 -13.88 -26.96
CA TRP A 78 -6.15 -14.32 -28.36
C TRP A 78 -6.71 -15.73 -28.54
N GLU A 79 -6.33 -16.67 -27.68
CA GLU A 79 -6.83 -18.05 -27.70
C GLU A 79 -8.33 -18.14 -27.38
N SER A 80 -8.83 -17.23 -26.55
CA SER A 80 -10.26 -17.10 -26.28
C SER A 80 -11.02 -16.57 -27.51
N ASP A 81 -10.41 -15.62 -28.24
CA ASP A 81 -10.99 -15.00 -29.45
C ASP A 81 -10.82 -15.81 -30.74
N GLY A 82 -10.41 -17.08 -30.62
CA GLY A 82 -10.31 -18.00 -31.76
C GLY A 82 -9.00 -17.93 -32.54
N TYR A 83 -8.00 -17.22 -32.02
CA TYR A 83 -6.65 -17.16 -32.57
C TYR A 83 -5.73 -18.16 -31.87
N ARG A 84 -4.60 -18.46 -32.49
CA ARG A 84 -3.50 -19.22 -31.90
C ARG A 84 -2.27 -18.35 -31.93
N VAL A 85 -1.55 -18.30 -30.80
CA VAL A 85 -0.24 -17.65 -30.75
C VAL A 85 0.86 -18.69 -31.03
N PRO A 86 1.61 -18.60 -32.14
CA PRO A 86 2.70 -19.51 -32.43
C PRO A 86 3.79 -19.49 -31.35
N ASP A 87 4.49 -20.61 -31.14
CA ASP A 87 5.55 -20.73 -30.12
C ASP A 87 6.77 -19.83 -30.41
N HIS A 88 6.92 -19.41 -31.66
CA HIS A 88 8.01 -18.54 -32.13
C HIS A 88 7.59 -17.07 -32.28
N ALA A 89 6.35 -16.72 -31.93
CA ALA A 89 5.90 -15.34 -31.92
C ALA A 89 6.74 -14.54 -30.91
N GLN A 90 7.13 -13.32 -31.28
CA GLN A 90 7.93 -12.45 -30.42
C GLN A 90 6.99 -11.54 -29.62
N PRO A 91 6.81 -11.78 -28.30
CA PRO A 91 5.95 -10.94 -27.48
C PRO A 91 6.57 -9.56 -27.25
N LEU A 92 5.70 -8.58 -27.04
CA LEU A 92 6.04 -7.37 -26.29
C LEU A 92 6.10 -7.74 -24.81
N VAL A 93 7.27 -7.59 -24.20
CA VAL A 93 7.48 -7.93 -22.78
C VAL A 93 7.35 -6.66 -21.95
N LEU A 94 6.19 -6.45 -21.35
CA LEU A 94 5.88 -5.22 -20.61
C LEU A 94 6.12 -5.45 -19.13
N THR A 95 6.66 -4.43 -18.45
CA THR A 95 6.94 -4.49 -17.02
C THR A 95 6.07 -3.48 -16.30
N HIS A 96 5.17 -3.96 -15.44
CA HIS A 96 4.33 -3.14 -14.59
C HIS A 96 5.15 -2.43 -13.49
N LEU A 97 4.56 -1.42 -12.85
CA LEU A 97 5.22 -0.64 -11.80
C LEU A 97 5.58 -1.49 -10.56
N ASP A 98 4.86 -2.59 -10.30
CA ASP A 98 5.14 -3.57 -9.23
C ASP A 98 6.27 -4.58 -9.59
N GLY A 99 6.79 -4.47 -10.82
CA GLY A 99 7.82 -5.34 -11.39
C GLY A 99 7.29 -6.67 -11.93
N SER A 100 5.97 -6.89 -11.95
CA SER A 100 5.39 -8.01 -12.70
C SER A 100 5.56 -7.80 -14.20
N GLN A 101 5.66 -8.90 -14.95
CA GLN A 101 5.78 -8.86 -16.41
C GLN A 101 4.55 -9.46 -17.06
N VAL A 102 4.15 -8.87 -18.18
CA VAL A 102 3.09 -9.39 -19.04
C VAL A 102 3.59 -9.46 -20.48
N GLU A 103 3.31 -10.57 -21.13
CA GLU A 103 3.60 -10.77 -22.54
C GLU A 103 2.34 -10.45 -23.36
N LEU A 104 2.47 -9.49 -24.27
CA LEU A 104 1.43 -9.14 -25.23
C LEU A 104 1.87 -9.50 -26.65
N PHE A 105 0.96 -10.06 -27.42
CA PHE A 105 1.13 -10.41 -28.82
C PHE A 105 0.26 -9.50 -29.68
N LEU A 106 0.76 -9.10 -30.85
CA LEU A 106 0.02 -8.27 -31.79
C LEU A 106 -0.92 -9.13 -32.64
N LEU A 107 -1.92 -8.49 -33.26
CA LEU A 107 -2.77 -9.17 -34.24
C LEU A 107 -1.95 -9.81 -35.39
N PHE A 108 -0.81 -9.22 -35.75
CA PHE A 108 0.07 -9.74 -36.80
C PHE A 108 0.93 -10.94 -36.37
N ASP A 109 0.97 -11.23 -35.08
CA ASP A 109 1.75 -12.33 -34.49
C ASP A 109 0.91 -13.58 -34.25
N VAL A 110 -0.37 -13.57 -34.62
CA VAL A 110 -1.33 -14.64 -34.31
C VAL A 110 -2.00 -15.21 -35.55
N GLU A 111 -2.41 -16.48 -35.47
CA GLU A 111 -3.03 -17.22 -36.56
C GLU A 111 -4.51 -17.47 -36.23
N LEU A 112 -5.44 -17.09 -37.10
CA LEU A 112 -6.85 -17.39 -36.90
C LEU A 112 -7.10 -18.90 -37.10
N VAL A 113 -7.61 -19.57 -36.05
CA VAL A 113 -7.86 -21.02 -36.06
C VAL A 113 -9.33 -21.38 -35.85
N ASN A 114 -10.14 -20.45 -35.33
CA ASN A 114 -11.58 -20.63 -35.14
C ASN A 114 -12.34 -19.31 -35.34
N GLU A 115 -12.88 -19.13 -36.56
CA GLU A 115 -13.67 -17.95 -36.94
C GLU A 115 -14.94 -17.74 -36.10
N GLU A 116 -15.55 -18.81 -35.57
CA GLU A 116 -16.79 -18.70 -34.80
C GLU A 116 -16.62 -18.01 -33.44
N ARG A 117 -15.37 -17.87 -32.96
CA ARG A 117 -15.03 -17.24 -31.67
C ARG A 117 -14.57 -15.80 -31.80
N VAL A 118 -14.43 -15.27 -33.02
CA VAL A 118 -13.95 -13.90 -33.23
C VAL A 118 -14.96 -12.90 -32.68
N GLY A 119 -14.48 -11.96 -31.86
CA GLY A 119 -15.30 -10.94 -31.20
C GLY A 119 -15.85 -11.37 -29.83
N THR A 120 -15.37 -12.48 -29.27
CA THR A 120 -15.63 -12.85 -27.86
C THR A 120 -14.88 -11.96 -26.89
N VAL A 121 -13.72 -11.43 -27.29
CA VAL A 121 -12.95 -10.44 -26.53
C VAL A 121 -13.03 -9.10 -27.25
N ASP A 122 -13.51 -8.06 -26.57
CA ASP A 122 -13.44 -6.70 -27.10
C ASP A 122 -12.02 -6.16 -26.93
N HIS A 123 -11.24 -6.24 -28.00
CA HIS A 123 -9.87 -5.76 -28.00
C HIS A 123 -9.74 -4.23 -27.97
N THR A 124 -10.84 -3.51 -28.12
CA THR A 124 -10.93 -2.05 -28.21
C THR A 124 -11.65 -1.39 -27.03
N ALA A 125 -12.08 -2.18 -26.05
CA ALA A 125 -12.86 -1.69 -24.91
C ALA A 125 -12.14 -0.56 -24.16
N VAL A 126 -12.82 0.59 -24.03
CA VAL A 126 -12.40 1.70 -23.19
C VAL A 126 -12.89 1.44 -21.77
N ARG A 127 -12.02 1.62 -20.77
CA ARG A 127 -12.44 1.51 -19.37
C ARG A 127 -13.35 2.67 -19.00
N GLU A 128 -14.51 2.35 -18.43
CA GLU A 128 -15.37 3.35 -17.81
C GLU A 128 -14.75 3.82 -16.49
N PRO A 129 -14.89 5.12 -16.12
CA PRO A 129 -14.55 5.59 -14.79
C PRO A 129 -15.27 4.78 -13.72
N ALA A 130 -14.61 4.55 -12.59
CA ALA A 130 -15.25 3.96 -11.43
C ALA A 130 -16.41 4.85 -10.93
N GLU A 131 -17.33 4.24 -10.17
CA GLU A 131 -18.43 5.00 -9.56
C GLU A 131 -17.88 6.01 -8.54
N PRO A 132 -18.32 7.29 -8.60
CA PRO A 132 -17.94 8.30 -7.62
C PRO A 132 -18.22 7.84 -6.20
N HIS A 133 -17.35 8.25 -5.28
CA HIS A 133 -17.59 8.03 -3.85
C HIS A 133 -18.89 8.73 -3.43
N GLU A 134 -19.74 8.08 -2.62
CA GLU A 134 -21.08 8.59 -2.26
C GLU A 134 -21.07 10.02 -1.66
N LEU A 135 -20.00 10.34 -0.94
CA LEU A 135 -19.79 11.63 -0.27
C LEU A 135 -19.05 12.67 -1.14
N ALA A 136 -18.57 12.30 -2.34
CA ALA A 136 -17.88 13.22 -3.22
C ALA A 136 -18.85 14.28 -3.80
N PRO A 137 -18.36 15.50 -4.10
CA PRO A 137 -19.20 16.53 -4.70
C PRO A 137 -19.73 16.07 -6.06
N THR A 138 -21.03 16.26 -6.27
CA THR A 138 -21.73 15.92 -7.54
C THR A 138 -21.42 16.91 -8.67
N LEU A 139 -20.80 18.05 -8.33
CA LEU A 139 -20.50 19.17 -9.21
C LEU A 139 -21.74 19.65 -10.01
N SER A 140 -22.91 19.55 -9.39
CA SER A 140 -24.19 19.90 -10.02
C SER A 140 -24.26 21.34 -10.52
N GLU A 141 -23.53 22.25 -9.86
CA GLU A 141 -23.38 23.65 -10.26
C GLU A 141 -22.65 23.83 -11.60
N PHE A 142 -21.91 22.81 -12.06
CA PHE A 142 -21.27 22.80 -13.38
C PHE A 142 -22.13 22.09 -14.44
N SER A 143 -23.32 21.58 -14.13
CA SER A 143 -24.14 20.76 -15.04
C SER A 143 -24.49 21.42 -16.40
N LEU A 144 -24.50 22.75 -16.46
CA LEU A 144 -24.70 23.49 -17.72
C LEU A 144 -23.46 23.47 -18.63
N HIS A 145 -22.27 23.23 -18.05
CA HIS A 145 -20.98 23.26 -18.74
C HIS A 145 -20.40 21.86 -18.94
N LEU A 146 -20.60 20.98 -17.96
CA LEU A 146 -20.03 19.64 -17.89
C LEU A 146 -21.10 18.54 -17.93
N GLY A 147 -20.85 17.52 -18.75
CA GLY A 147 -21.65 16.29 -18.83
C GLY A 147 -21.56 15.43 -17.57
N GLU A 148 -22.40 14.41 -17.47
CA GLU A 148 -22.39 13.47 -16.33
C GLU A 148 -21.06 12.76 -16.16
N ARG A 149 -20.48 12.26 -17.27
CA ARG A 149 -19.18 11.57 -17.27
C ARG A 149 -18.04 12.48 -16.81
N GLU A 150 -18.02 13.73 -17.28
CA GLU A 150 -17.00 14.72 -16.89
C GLU A 150 -17.11 15.06 -15.39
N ARG A 151 -18.34 15.28 -14.90
CA ARG A 151 -18.57 15.55 -13.46
C ARG A 151 -18.21 14.35 -12.59
N ALA A 152 -18.52 13.12 -13.02
CA ALA A 152 -18.13 11.90 -12.32
C ALA A 152 -16.60 11.78 -12.22
N ALA A 153 -15.87 12.03 -13.31
CA ALA A 153 -14.41 11.99 -13.32
C ALA A 153 -13.79 13.07 -12.41
N LEU A 154 -14.29 14.30 -12.49
CA LEU A 154 -13.80 15.42 -11.68
C LEU A 154 -14.20 15.31 -10.20
N SER A 155 -15.17 14.45 -9.85
CA SER A 155 -15.49 14.18 -8.45
C SER A 155 -14.28 13.65 -7.69
N TYR A 156 -13.35 12.94 -8.34
CA TYR A 156 -12.17 12.37 -7.70
C TYR A 156 -11.06 13.36 -7.35
N LEU A 157 -11.20 14.65 -7.69
CA LEU A 157 -10.25 15.70 -7.29
C LEU A 157 -10.05 15.78 -5.77
N TRP A 158 -11.01 15.30 -4.98
CA TRP A 158 -10.86 15.18 -3.52
C TRP A 158 -9.64 14.33 -3.11
N ARG A 159 -9.20 13.38 -3.95
CA ARG A 159 -7.98 12.58 -3.70
C ARG A 159 -6.71 13.42 -3.72
N LEU A 160 -6.75 14.58 -4.36
CA LEU A 160 -5.69 15.59 -4.31
C LEU A 160 -5.88 16.58 -3.15
N GLY A 161 -6.94 16.43 -2.36
CA GLY A 161 -7.42 17.50 -1.48
C GLY A 161 -7.85 18.74 -2.27
N ALA A 162 -8.24 18.59 -3.53
CA ALA A 162 -8.59 19.69 -4.41
C ALA A 162 -10.11 19.78 -4.62
N THR A 163 -10.61 21.00 -4.80
CA THR A 163 -12.01 21.26 -5.19
C THR A 163 -12.09 22.07 -6.48
N LEU A 164 -13.19 21.90 -7.22
CA LEU A 164 -13.51 22.70 -8.39
C LEU A 164 -14.56 23.76 -8.01
N ASN A 165 -14.32 25.03 -8.32
CA ASN A 165 -15.19 26.13 -7.92
C ASN A 165 -15.33 27.20 -9.03
N TRP A 166 -16.49 27.86 -9.04
CA TRP A 166 -16.66 29.11 -9.80
C TRP A 166 -16.00 30.28 -9.07
N ALA A 167 -15.42 31.22 -9.83
CA ALA A 167 -14.89 32.46 -9.26
C ALA A 167 -16.00 33.31 -8.62
N THR A 168 -15.78 33.75 -7.38
CA THR A 168 -16.71 34.61 -6.63
C THR A 168 -16.25 36.08 -6.66
N GLY A 169 -16.22 36.69 -7.84
CA GLY A 169 -15.97 38.12 -8.04
C GLY A 169 -14.50 38.56 -7.93
N GLY A 170 -13.98 39.16 -9.01
CA GLY A 170 -12.63 39.73 -9.10
C GLY A 170 -11.99 39.46 -10.46
N ASP A 171 -11.45 40.51 -11.11
CA ASP A 171 -10.71 40.43 -12.37
C ASP A 171 -9.34 39.77 -12.16
N SER A 172 -9.28 38.44 -12.13
CA SER A 172 -7.99 37.72 -12.23
C SER A 172 -7.41 37.79 -13.66
N GLY A 173 -8.17 38.35 -14.62
CA GLY A 173 -7.78 38.50 -16.02
C GLY A 173 -7.55 37.18 -16.78
N THR A 174 -7.67 36.04 -16.10
CA THR A 174 -7.40 34.70 -16.62
C THR A 174 -8.66 33.83 -16.52
N PRO A 175 -8.91 32.92 -17.48
CA PRO A 175 -10.13 32.14 -17.52
C PRO A 175 -10.22 31.09 -16.39
N GLY A 176 -9.10 30.73 -15.76
CA GLY A 176 -9.04 29.86 -14.59
C GLY A 176 -7.64 29.83 -13.97
N TRP A 177 -7.57 29.47 -12.69
CA TRP A 177 -6.32 29.42 -11.91
C TRP A 177 -6.42 28.42 -10.75
N ILE A 178 -5.27 28.12 -10.13
CA ILE A 178 -5.18 27.30 -8.91
C ILE A 178 -4.92 28.23 -7.73
N GLU A 179 -5.77 28.16 -6.71
CA GLU A 179 -5.54 28.84 -5.43
C GLU A 179 -5.08 27.84 -4.37
N GLU A 180 -4.02 28.19 -3.65
CA GLU A 180 -3.67 27.51 -2.40
C GLU A 180 -4.59 28.02 -1.28
N ALA A 181 -5.52 27.20 -0.82
CA ALA A 181 -6.46 27.57 0.26
C ALA A 181 -5.91 27.24 1.67
N HIS A 182 -4.68 26.71 1.74
CA HIS A 182 -4.13 26.09 2.94
C HIS A 182 -3.56 27.13 3.95
N HIS A 183 -4.36 27.59 4.91
CA HIS A 183 -3.95 28.45 6.04
C HIS A 183 -3.19 27.70 7.16
N GLY A 184 -2.18 26.89 6.82
CA GLY A 184 -1.33 26.18 7.80
C GLY A 184 -1.89 24.92 8.48
N ARG A 185 -3.00 24.33 8.01
CA ARG A 185 -3.57 23.06 8.52
C ARG A 185 -3.25 21.85 7.63
N PRO A 186 -2.78 20.70 8.14
CA PRO A 186 -2.32 19.58 7.30
C PRO A 186 -3.35 19.15 6.24
N CYS A 187 -2.92 19.14 4.97
CA CYS A 187 -3.71 18.64 3.85
C CYS A 187 -4.23 17.21 4.13
N ARG A 188 -5.55 17.03 4.04
CA ARG A 188 -6.22 15.74 4.22
C ARG A 188 -7.14 15.50 3.03
N PRO A 189 -6.77 14.60 2.11
CA PRO A 189 -7.70 14.14 1.08
C PRO A 189 -8.88 13.43 1.76
N CYS A 190 -10.06 14.02 1.66
CA CYS A 190 -11.30 13.43 2.13
C CYS A 190 -12.40 13.65 1.09
N PRO A 191 -13.27 12.65 0.82
CA PRO A 191 -14.36 12.81 -0.15
C PRO A 191 -15.28 14.00 0.15
N GLU A 192 -15.45 14.35 1.43
CA GLU A 192 -16.28 15.46 1.89
C GLU A 192 -15.60 16.84 1.80
N VAL A 193 -14.38 16.94 1.24
CA VAL A 193 -13.60 18.18 1.23
C VAL A 193 -14.38 19.32 0.57
N ARG A 194 -14.51 20.43 1.30
CA ARG A 194 -15.16 21.67 0.84
C ARG A 194 -14.11 22.70 0.49
N GLY A 195 -14.47 23.70 -0.32
CA GLY A 195 -13.52 24.70 -0.80
C GLY A 195 -12.73 25.44 0.30
N GLU A 196 -13.29 25.59 1.50
CA GLU A 196 -12.60 26.23 2.65
C GLU A 196 -11.59 25.31 3.35
N ASP A 197 -11.78 24.00 3.25
CA ASP A 197 -10.93 22.96 3.84
C ASP A 197 -10.00 22.30 2.81
N ALA A 198 -10.11 22.70 1.54
CA ALA A 198 -9.33 22.18 0.43
C ALA A 198 -7.87 22.64 0.53
N CYS A 199 -6.96 21.77 0.07
CA CYS A 199 -5.55 22.12 -0.08
C CYS A 199 -5.37 23.03 -1.29
N TYR A 200 -6.10 22.73 -2.37
CA TYR A 200 -6.09 23.47 -3.62
C TYR A 200 -7.51 23.73 -4.10
N ARG A 201 -7.76 24.91 -4.65
CA ARG A 201 -9.00 25.24 -5.34
C ARG A 201 -8.70 25.49 -6.80
N ILE A 202 -9.27 24.69 -7.67
CA ILE A 202 -9.28 24.93 -9.12
C ILE A 202 -10.45 25.87 -9.37
N VAL A 203 -10.15 27.11 -9.72
CA VAL A 203 -11.15 28.16 -9.89
C VAL A 203 -11.33 28.45 -11.38
N ILE A 204 -12.58 28.43 -11.85
CA ILE A 204 -12.95 28.73 -13.23
C ILE A 204 -13.78 30.01 -13.29
N HIS A 205 -13.48 30.89 -14.24
CA HIS A 205 -14.25 32.11 -14.45
C HIS A 205 -15.62 31.77 -15.07
N PRO A 206 -16.74 32.35 -14.60
CA PRO A 206 -18.08 32.06 -15.12
C PRO A 206 -18.27 32.38 -16.62
N ASP A 207 -17.46 33.28 -17.17
CA ASP A 207 -17.54 33.70 -18.58
C ASP A 207 -16.89 32.69 -19.55
N VAL A 208 -16.27 31.61 -19.05
CA VAL A 208 -15.72 30.56 -19.90
C VAL A 208 -16.86 29.85 -20.63
N GLU A 209 -16.80 29.84 -21.95
CA GLU A 209 -17.76 29.12 -22.79
C GLU A 209 -17.90 27.66 -22.36
N ARG A 210 -19.11 27.10 -22.54
CA ARG A 210 -19.43 25.70 -22.24
C ARG A 210 -18.37 24.70 -22.71
N THR A 211 -17.95 24.79 -23.97
CA THR A 211 -16.94 23.89 -24.56
C THR A 211 -15.52 24.14 -24.07
N GLY A 212 -15.30 25.20 -23.30
CA GLY A 212 -14.01 25.62 -22.77
C GLY A 212 -13.71 25.17 -21.35
N VAL A 213 -14.72 24.80 -20.56
CA VAL A 213 -14.54 24.48 -19.14
C VAL A 213 -13.73 23.20 -18.94
N MET A 214 -14.13 22.08 -19.55
CA MET A 214 -13.44 20.80 -19.35
C MET A 214 -11.96 20.85 -19.76
N PRO A 215 -11.59 21.36 -20.95
CA PRO A 215 -10.17 21.49 -21.34
C PRO A 215 -9.35 22.33 -20.35
N LEU A 216 -9.90 23.46 -19.90
CA LEU A 216 -9.22 24.33 -18.95
C LEU A 216 -9.03 23.66 -17.59
N VAL A 217 -10.03 22.92 -17.11
CA VAL A 217 -9.90 22.12 -15.88
C VAL A 217 -8.81 21.06 -16.04
N LEU A 218 -8.75 20.36 -17.17
CA LEU A 218 -7.71 19.36 -17.44
C LEU A 218 -6.31 19.99 -17.50
N GLU A 219 -6.14 21.19 -18.06
CA GLU A 219 -4.88 21.93 -18.04
C GLU A 219 -4.44 22.26 -16.61
N LEU A 220 -5.34 22.78 -15.77
CA LEU A 220 -5.03 23.12 -14.38
C LEU A 220 -4.73 21.86 -13.55
N VAL A 221 -5.43 20.75 -13.79
CA VAL A 221 -5.13 19.46 -13.15
C VAL A 221 -3.77 18.92 -13.61
N ALA A 222 -3.46 18.99 -14.90
CA ALA A 222 -2.16 18.58 -15.44
C ALA A 222 -1.02 19.44 -14.87
N GLN A 223 -1.24 20.74 -14.70
CA GLN A 223 -0.29 21.64 -14.06
C GLN A 223 -0.02 21.25 -12.60
N LEU A 224 -1.09 21.03 -11.82
CA LEU A 224 -0.97 20.61 -10.42
C LEU A 224 -0.21 19.28 -10.28
N LEU A 225 -0.63 18.26 -11.03
CA LEU A 225 -0.03 16.93 -10.98
C LEU A 225 1.39 16.90 -11.53
N GLY A 226 1.69 17.68 -12.58
CA GLY A 226 3.02 17.71 -13.14
C GLY A 226 4.02 18.40 -12.21
N ASN A 227 3.60 19.44 -11.49
CA ASN A 227 4.41 20.03 -10.42
C ASN A 227 4.68 19.02 -9.30
N TRP A 228 3.67 18.23 -8.92
CA TRP A 228 3.83 17.17 -7.92
C TRP A 228 4.80 16.07 -8.36
N VAL A 229 4.66 15.58 -9.59
CA VAL A 229 5.58 14.60 -10.18
C VAL A 229 7.00 15.16 -10.24
N GLN A 230 7.15 16.43 -10.62
CA GLN A 230 8.47 17.07 -10.68
C GLN A 230 9.11 17.17 -9.29
N GLY A 231 8.38 17.67 -8.30
CA GLY A 231 8.91 17.76 -6.93
C GLY A 231 9.29 16.37 -6.38
N ARG A 232 8.50 15.33 -6.67
CA ARG A 232 8.85 13.93 -6.33
C ARG A 232 10.18 13.52 -6.96
N ARG A 233 10.38 13.78 -8.25
CA ARG A 233 11.62 13.43 -8.98
C ARG A 233 12.84 14.15 -8.42
N GLU A 234 12.66 15.37 -7.92
CA GLU A 234 13.72 16.17 -7.29
C GLU A 234 13.95 15.84 -5.81
N GLY A 235 13.11 14.99 -5.21
CA GLY A 235 13.14 14.68 -3.78
C GLY A 235 12.58 15.81 -2.89
N THR A 236 11.85 16.76 -3.49
CA THR A 236 11.20 17.86 -2.79
C THR A 236 9.90 17.36 -2.14
N PRO A 237 9.71 17.52 -0.82
CA PRO A 237 8.49 17.11 -0.14
C PRO A 237 7.29 17.92 -0.66
N ARG A 238 6.11 17.26 -0.80
CA ARG A 238 4.89 17.82 -1.42
C ARG A 238 4.52 19.24 -0.96
N ARG A 239 4.70 19.53 0.34
CA ARG A 239 4.40 20.81 0.98
C ARG A 239 5.32 21.97 0.60
N SER A 240 6.44 21.65 -0.01
CA SER A 240 7.49 22.60 -0.38
C SER A 240 7.65 22.70 -1.88
N ILE A 241 6.82 21.98 -2.66
CA ILE A 241 6.79 22.06 -4.11
C ILE A 241 6.25 23.44 -4.44
N PRO A 242 7.09 24.37 -4.90
CA PRO A 242 6.57 25.61 -5.43
C PRO A 242 5.69 25.26 -6.64
N LEU A 243 4.65 26.04 -6.92
CA LEU A 243 3.96 26.01 -8.22
C LEU A 243 4.88 26.59 -9.32
N GLU A 244 6.17 26.21 -9.31
CA GLU A 244 7.13 26.50 -10.37
C GLU A 244 6.70 25.75 -11.64
N GLN A 245 6.76 26.46 -12.76
CA GLN A 245 6.09 26.06 -13.99
C GLN A 245 6.81 24.88 -14.65
N ILE A 246 6.21 23.68 -14.60
CA ILE A 246 6.37 22.74 -15.71
C ILE A 246 6.02 23.45 -17.03
N SER A 247 6.65 23.03 -18.13
CA SER A 247 6.45 23.71 -19.41
C SER A 247 4.98 23.68 -19.84
N ASP A 248 4.45 24.81 -20.31
CA ASP A 248 3.10 24.89 -20.90
C ASP A 248 2.88 23.83 -21.99
N ALA A 249 3.94 23.47 -22.71
CA ALA A 249 3.87 22.44 -23.73
C ALA A 249 3.65 21.03 -23.14
N GLU A 250 4.22 20.74 -21.97
CA GLU A 250 3.97 19.47 -21.28
C GLU A 250 2.57 19.42 -20.67
N VAL A 251 2.10 20.54 -20.09
CA VAL A 251 0.72 20.68 -19.62
C VAL A 251 -0.25 20.41 -20.77
N ALA A 252 -0.03 21.04 -21.93
CA ALA A 252 -0.86 20.88 -23.12
C ALA A 252 -0.84 19.43 -23.65
N VAL A 253 0.33 18.78 -23.69
CA VAL A 253 0.44 17.39 -24.14
C VAL A 253 -0.28 16.44 -23.18
N VAL A 254 -0.09 16.60 -21.86
CA VAL A 254 -0.74 15.77 -20.83
C VAL A 254 -2.25 15.94 -20.88
N SER A 255 -2.74 17.19 -20.84
CA SER A 255 -4.18 17.47 -20.84
C SER A 255 -4.85 16.97 -22.13
N HIS A 256 -4.19 17.15 -23.29
CA HIS A 256 -4.68 16.64 -24.57
C HIS A 256 -4.73 15.11 -24.62
N LEU A 257 -3.65 14.44 -24.19
CA LEU A 257 -3.57 12.98 -24.16
C LEU A 257 -4.69 12.38 -23.29
N VAL A 258 -4.84 12.89 -22.07
CA VAL A 258 -5.85 12.39 -21.13
C VAL A 258 -7.27 12.72 -21.61
N ALA A 259 -7.50 13.91 -22.17
CA ALA A 259 -8.81 14.28 -22.72
C ALA A 259 -9.27 13.30 -23.81
N LEU A 260 -8.39 12.96 -24.75
CA LEU A 260 -8.70 12.03 -25.84
C LEU A 260 -8.90 10.60 -25.33
N ARG A 261 -8.04 10.13 -24.42
CA ARG A 261 -8.15 8.77 -23.86
C ARG A 261 -9.41 8.56 -23.02
N LEU A 262 -9.88 9.59 -22.32
CA LEU A 262 -11.10 9.53 -21.50
C LEU A 262 -12.39 9.88 -22.25
N GLY A 263 -12.27 10.36 -23.50
CA GLY A 263 -13.42 10.71 -24.34
C GLY A 263 -14.07 12.05 -23.99
N PHE A 264 -13.33 12.99 -23.39
CA PHE A 264 -13.85 14.33 -23.02
C PHE A 264 -13.80 15.35 -24.18
N GLY A 265 -13.35 14.92 -25.36
CA GLY A 265 -13.24 15.78 -26.54
C GLY A 265 -12.03 16.72 -26.50
N SER A 266 -11.75 17.36 -27.64
CA SER A 266 -10.57 18.21 -27.85
C SER A 266 -10.94 19.69 -27.99
N ARG A 267 -10.21 20.58 -27.32
CA ARG A 267 -10.11 22.01 -27.72
C ARG A 267 -8.78 22.36 -28.39
N HIS A 268 -7.77 21.50 -28.27
CA HIS A 268 -6.51 21.68 -28.99
C HIS A 268 -6.70 21.25 -30.43
N LEU A 269 -6.74 22.27 -31.29
CA LEU A 269 -6.66 22.28 -32.75
C LEU A 269 -6.30 20.95 -33.40
N VAL A 270 -7.08 20.62 -34.43
CA VAL A 270 -6.82 19.66 -35.51
C VAL A 270 -5.61 20.13 -36.36
N GLY A 271 -4.49 20.46 -35.72
CA GLY A 271 -3.27 20.92 -36.34
C GLY A 271 -2.13 20.70 -35.37
N ASP A 272 -1.19 19.85 -35.78
CA ASP A 272 0.08 19.49 -35.12
C ASP A 272 0.31 20.21 -33.78
N LEU A 273 0.12 19.50 -32.66
CA LEU A 273 0.75 19.89 -31.40
C LEU A 273 2.25 20.02 -31.70
N ASP A 274 2.74 21.26 -31.81
CA ASP A 274 4.16 21.54 -31.93
C ASP A 274 4.79 21.17 -30.59
N VAL A 275 5.27 19.94 -30.48
CA VAL A 275 5.96 19.41 -29.31
C VAL A 275 7.42 19.89 -29.36
N PRO A 276 7.85 20.81 -28.45
CA PRO A 276 9.23 21.24 -28.40
C PRO A 276 10.22 20.09 -28.22
N ASP A 277 11.44 20.29 -28.74
CA ASP A 277 12.49 19.26 -28.69
C ASP A 277 12.96 18.90 -27.27
N GLY A 278 12.78 19.81 -26.31
CA GLY A 278 13.22 19.68 -24.93
C GLY A 278 12.17 19.15 -23.95
N ILE A 279 11.03 18.62 -24.41
CA ILE A 279 10.02 18.01 -23.53
C ILE A 279 10.59 16.78 -22.81
N ASP A 280 10.35 16.67 -21.50
CA ASP A 280 10.62 15.46 -20.73
C ASP A 280 9.46 14.48 -20.90
N TRP A 281 9.61 13.56 -21.87
CA TRP A 281 8.62 12.53 -22.14
C TRP A 281 8.39 11.58 -20.97
N GLY A 282 9.40 11.40 -20.11
CA GLY A 282 9.23 10.60 -18.91
C GLY A 282 8.23 11.26 -17.97
N ARG A 283 8.35 12.58 -17.75
CA ARG A 283 7.42 13.34 -16.92
C ARG A 283 6.03 13.39 -17.54
N VAL A 284 5.93 13.64 -18.85
CA VAL A 284 4.65 13.65 -19.57
C VAL A 284 3.89 12.33 -19.39
N VAL A 285 4.54 11.19 -19.62
CA VAL A 285 3.89 9.87 -19.49
C VAL A 285 3.51 9.59 -18.04
N GLU A 286 4.37 9.94 -17.07
CA GLU A 286 4.07 9.75 -15.65
C GLU A 286 2.89 10.61 -15.19
N THR A 287 2.92 11.91 -15.49
CA THR A 287 1.84 12.84 -15.12
C THR A 287 0.53 12.44 -15.78
N ALA A 288 0.55 12.06 -17.07
CA ALA A 288 -0.64 11.61 -17.77
C ALA A 288 -1.20 10.31 -17.16
N GLN A 289 -0.35 9.34 -16.78
CA GLN A 289 -0.77 8.12 -16.08
C GLN A 289 -1.46 8.46 -14.75
N VAL A 290 -0.85 9.31 -13.92
CA VAL A 290 -1.41 9.71 -12.62
C VAL A 290 -2.75 10.44 -12.81
N MET A 291 -2.83 11.31 -13.80
CA MET A 291 -4.03 12.08 -14.12
C MET A 291 -5.16 11.19 -14.64
N GLU A 292 -4.86 10.24 -15.53
CA GLU A 292 -5.83 9.26 -16.02
C GLU A 292 -6.36 8.39 -14.88
N ASP A 293 -5.48 7.84 -14.05
CA ASP A 293 -5.88 7.01 -12.91
C ASP A 293 -6.74 7.79 -11.91
N LEU A 294 -6.38 9.05 -11.63
CA LEU A 294 -7.16 9.94 -10.78
C LEU A 294 -8.58 10.12 -11.32
N LEU A 295 -8.72 10.51 -12.58
CA LEU A 295 -10.01 10.83 -13.21
C LEU A 295 -10.87 9.58 -13.47
N GLN A 296 -10.25 8.41 -13.59
CA GLN A 296 -10.96 7.13 -13.63
C GLN A 296 -11.29 6.57 -12.23
N GLY A 297 -10.81 7.19 -11.16
CA GLY A 297 -11.00 6.69 -9.79
C GLY A 297 -10.17 5.45 -9.46
N LEU A 298 -9.15 5.12 -10.27
CA LEU A 298 -8.27 3.99 -10.06
C LEU A 298 -7.26 4.25 -8.93
N PRO A 299 -6.82 3.20 -8.21
CA PRO A 299 -5.76 3.34 -7.23
C PRO A 299 -4.44 3.66 -7.96
N ASN A 300 -3.73 4.69 -7.50
CA ASN A 300 -2.38 4.99 -7.97
C ASN A 300 -1.50 5.30 -6.74
N PRO A 301 -0.34 4.65 -6.58
CA PRO A 301 0.52 4.82 -5.41
C PRO A 301 1.10 6.25 -5.27
N LEU A 302 1.04 7.04 -6.33
CA LEU A 302 1.44 8.45 -6.33
C LEU A 302 0.31 9.37 -5.86
N LEU A 303 -0.93 8.89 -5.74
CA LEU A 303 -2.04 9.66 -5.18
C LEU A 303 -2.11 9.45 -3.67
N PRO A 304 -2.43 10.49 -2.88
CA PRO A 304 -2.58 10.34 -1.45
C PRO A 304 -3.81 9.49 -1.10
N LEU A 305 -3.68 8.68 -0.05
CA LEU A 305 -4.75 7.79 0.42
C LEU A 305 -5.77 8.61 1.23
N ALA A 306 -7.06 8.33 1.02
CA ALA A 306 -8.16 8.95 1.77
C ALA A 306 -7.94 8.83 3.28
N GLY A 307 -8.04 9.94 4.02
CA GLY A 307 -7.88 9.95 5.47
C GLY A 307 -6.43 9.87 5.97
N THR A 308 -5.43 9.77 5.09
CA THR A 308 -4.04 10.02 5.49
C THR A 308 -3.82 11.52 5.58
N THR A 309 -3.41 12.01 6.75
CA THR A 309 -2.78 13.34 6.83
C THR A 309 -1.52 13.27 6.00
N GLU A 310 -1.46 13.99 4.88
CA GLU A 310 -0.18 14.22 4.24
C GLU A 310 0.69 14.95 5.25
N GLY A 311 1.80 14.29 5.60
CA GLY A 311 2.52 14.51 6.84
C GLY A 311 2.71 15.97 7.17
N THR A 312 2.15 16.41 8.31
CA THR A 312 2.98 17.24 9.19
C THR A 312 4.33 16.54 9.26
N PRO A 313 5.48 17.24 9.12
CA PRO A 313 6.74 16.62 9.51
C PRO A 313 6.43 16.00 10.86
N THR A 314 6.38 14.68 10.89
CA THR A 314 6.01 13.97 12.10
C THR A 314 7.28 14.02 12.90
N GLU A 315 7.55 15.21 13.45
CA GLU A 315 8.38 15.27 14.63
C GLU A 315 7.45 14.86 15.78
N PRO A 316 7.75 13.76 16.49
CA PRO A 316 9.02 13.04 16.48
C PRO A 316 8.94 11.76 15.65
N ARG A 317 10.08 11.40 15.04
CA ARG A 317 10.58 10.03 15.10
C ARG A 317 10.42 9.56 16.54
N LEU A 318 9.30 8.93 16.88
CA LEU A 318 9.08 8.36 18.21
C LEU A 318 9.97 7.13 18.28
N LEU A 319 11.24 7.36 18.64
CA LEU A 319 12.02 6.35 19.32
C LEU A 319 11.31 6.11 20.65
N LEU A 320 10.36 5.19 20.61
CA LEU A 320 9.67 4.68 21.77
C LEU A 320 10.74 3.96 22.60
N GLN A 321 11.37 4.68 23.53
CA GLN A 321 12.39 4.11 24.40
C GLN A 321 11.78 3.01 25.27
N ASP A 322 10.50 3.15 25.61
CA ASP A 322 9.67 2.15 26.26
C ASP A 322 8.31 2.03 25.52
N PRO A 323 8.22 1.15 24.50
CA PRO A 323 7.01 0.99 23.69
C PRO A 323 5.78 0.60 24.52
N PHE A 324 5.97 -0.16 25.60
CA PHE A 324 4.88 -0.62 26.45
C PHE A 324 4.19 0.55 27.12
N ARG A 325 4.97 1.39 27.80
CA ARG A 325 4.45 2.51 28.58
C ARG A 325 3.93 3.64 27.71
N GLU A 326 4.59 3.93 26.59
CA GLU A 326 4.20 5.01 25.69
C GLU A 326 2.89 4.67 24.95
N VAL A 327 2.81 3.49 24.33
CA VAL A 327 1.58 3.05 23.64
C VAL A 327 0.44 2.87 24.63
N GLY A 328 0.70 2.26 25.80
CA GLY A 328 -0.32 2.09 26.84
C GLY A 328 -0.88 3.42 27.36
N ARG A 329 -0.04 4.44 27.50
CA ARG A 329 -0.48 5.79 27.88
C ARG A 329 -1.34 6.44 26.79
N GLU A 330 -0.90 6.36 25.53
CA GLU A 330 -1.60 6.99 24.42
C GLU A 330 -2.95 6.33 24.11
N LEU A 331 -3.04 5.01 24.19
CA LEU A 331 -4.32 4.29 24.09
C LEU A 331 -5.30 4.75 25.18
N ASN A 332 -4.82 4.89 26.41
CA ASN A 332 -5.64 5.32 27.54
C ASN A 332 -6.03 6.81 27.50
N SER A 333 -5.23 7.68 26.88
CA SER A 333 -5.48 9.13 26.82
C SER A 333 -6.44 9.55 25.71
N ARG A 334 -6.86 8.66 24.80
CA ARG A 334 -7.75 9.01 23.67
C ARG A 334 -9.17 9.29 24.12
N GLU A 335 -9.66 10.52 23.94
CA GLU A 335 -11.03 10.91 24.33
C GLU A 335 -12.10 10.35 23.38
N ASN A 336 -11.81 10.24 22.08
CA ASN A 336 -12.75 9.71 21.10
C ASN A 336 -12.85 8.18 21.21
N ARG A 337 -14.02 7.69 21.62
CA ARG A 337 -14.30 6.27 21.82
C ARG A 337 -14.06 5.43 20.57
N ARG A 338 -14.57 5.86 19.41
CA ARG A 338 -14.46 5.09 18.17
C ARG A 338 -13.02 4.98 17.71
N GLU A 339 -12.26 6.06 17.85
CA GLU A 339 -10.83 6.06 17.51
C GLU A 339 -10.01 5.19 18.47
N ARG A 340 -10.38 5.17 19.76
CA ARG A 340 -9.77 4.29 20.76
C ARG A 340 -9.99 2.82 20.42
N GLU A 341 -11.24 2.42 20.17
CA GLU A 341 -11.59 1.03 19.78
C GLU A 341 -10.83 0.60 18.51
N ILE A 342 -10.73 1.47 17.50
CA ILE A 342 -9.95 1.21 16.28
C ILE A 342 -8.45 1.04 16.60
N ALA A 343 -7.89 1.90 17.45
CA ALA A 343 -6.48 1.83 17.84
C ALA A 343 -6.17 0.57 18.65
N GLU A 344 -7.01 0.22 19.62
CA GLU A 344 -6.86 -0.96 20.46
C GLU A 344 -6.91 -2.24 19.63
N ARG A 345 -7.91 -2.35 18.73
CA ARG A 345 -8.05 -3.50 17.84
C ARG A 345 -6.87 -3.63 16.88
N TRP A 346 -6.45 -2.53 16.27
CA TRP A 346 -5.30 -2.50 15.37
C TRP A 346 -4.01 -2.96 16.03
N ILE A 347 -3.68 -2.38 17.18
CA ILE A 347 -2.42 -2.71 17.84
C ILE A 347 -2.45 -4.15 18.33
N LEU A 348 -3.58 -4.61 18.86
CA LEU A 348 -3.73 -6.01 19.25
C LEU A 348 -3.52 -6.94 18.06
N ASP A 349 -4.22 -6.72 16.95
CA ASP A 349 -4.11 -7.56 15.76
C ASP A 349 -2.71 -7.50 15.15
N PHE A 350 -2.12 -6.30 15.02
CA PHE A 350 -0.78 -6.11 14.48
C PHE A 350 0.28 -6.83 15.31
N VAL A 351 0.26 -6.64 16.63
CA VAL A 351 1.21 -7.28 17.54
C VAL A 351 1.01 -8.79 17.52
N ALA A 352 -0.24 -9.27 17.60
CA ALA A 352 -0.55 -10.70 17.61
C ALA A 352 -0.17 -11.39 16.29
N GLY A 353 -0.33 -10.71 15.16
CA GLY A 353 -0.05 -11.24 13.81
C GLY A 353 1.41 -11.20 13.38
N ASN A 354 2.29 -10.48 14.10
CA ASN A 354 3.68 -10.25 13.71
C ASN A 354 4.69 -10.82 14.74
N GLY A 355 4.61 -12.13 15.00
CA GLY A 355 5.53 -12.86 15.88
C GLY A 355 7.01 -12.84 15.45
N ARG A 356 7.29 -12.62 14.15
CA ARG A 356 8.67 -12.53 13.62
C ARG A 356 9.52 -11.42 14.26
N PHE A 357 8.88 -10.38 14.79
CA PHE A 357 9.55 -9.31 15.53
C PHE A 357 9.40 -9.55 17.03
N PRO A 358 10.41 -9.20 17.86
CA PRO A 358 10.21 -9.11 19.31
C PRO A 358 9.00 -8.24 19.64
N LEU A 359 8.23 -8.60 20.65
CA LEU A 359 6.99 -7.90 21.00
C LEU A 359 7.14 -6.37 21.17
N PRO A 360 8.17 -5.82 21.85
CA PRO A 360 8.34 -4.36 21.93
C PRO A 360 8.57 -3.72 20.55
N THR A 361 9.26 -4.43 19.65
CA THR A 361 9.47 -3.98 18.27
C THR A 361 8.17 -4.02 17.48
N ALA A 362 7.40 -5.10 17.57
CA ALA A 362 6.08 -5.21 16.92
C ALA A 362 5.12 -4.11 17.41
N LEU A 363 5.10 -3.84 18.71
CA LEU A 363 4.30 -2.79 19.32
C LEU A 363 4.69 -1.40 18.80
N ALA A 364 5.99 -1.11 18.75
CA ALA A 364 6.51 0.15 18.24
C ALA A 364 6.19 0.38 16.76
N LEU A 365 6.34 -0.66 15.93
CA LEU A 365 6.05 -0.60 14.51
C LEU A 365 4.56 -0.45 14.25
N GLY A 366 3.72 -1.23 14.95
CA GLY A 366 2.26 -1.12 14.86
C GLY A 366 1.75 0.26 15.23
N TRP A 367 2.34 0.89 16.25
CA TRP A 367 1.98 2.25 16.67
C TRP A 367 2.40 3.30 15.66
N GLN A 368 3.62 3.22 15.12
CA GLN A 368 4.06 4.14 14.07
C GLN A 368 3.24 3.98 12.79
N LEU A 369 2.86 2.75 12.42
CA LEU A 369 1.96 2.49 11.30
C LEU A 369 0.54 3.04 11.54
N TYR A 370 0.03 2.91 12.75
CA TYR A 370 -1.25 3.54 13.14
C TYR A 370 -1.22 5.04 12.91
N HIS A 371 -0.15 5.73 13.35
CA HIS A 371 0.01 7.16 13.14
C HIS A 371 0.21 7.53 11.67
N ARG A 372 0.93 6.70 10.91
CA ARG A 372 1.17 6.88 9.48
C ARG A 372 -0.12 6.78 8.65
N TRP A 373 -0.95 5.78 8.94
CA TRP A 373 -2.13 5.47 8.14
C TRP A 373 -3.43 6.09 8.68
N GLY A 374 -3.49 6.35 9.98
CA GLY A 374 -4.66 6.91 10.65
C GLY A 374 -5.84 5.96 10.74
N THR A 375 -6.89 6.41 11.41
CA THR A 375 -8.09 5.60 11.71
C THR A 375 -8.93 5.26 10.48
N GLY A 376 -8.82 6.01 9.39
CA GLY A 376 -9.56 5.74 8.15
C GLY A 376 -9.08 4.48 7.42
N VAL A 377 -7.77 4.22 7.44
CA VAL A 377 -7.17 3.02 6.82
C VAL A 377 -7.23 1.84 7.77
N VAL A 378 -6.88 2.08 9.03
CA VAL A 378 -6.79 1.04 10.06
C VAL A 378 -8.17 0.54 10.52
N GLY A 379 -9.18 1.41 10.51
CA GLY A 379 -10.54 1.08 10.91
C GLY A 379 -11.43 0.54 9.80
N ASP A 380 -10.91 0.34 8.59
CA ASP A 380 -11.65 -0.16 7.43
C ASP A 380 -11.91 -1.68 7.58
N PRO A 381 -13.18 -2.12 7.68
CA PRO A 381 -13.51 -3.54 7.81
C PRO A 381 -13.02 -4.40 6.65
N SER A 382 -12.89 -3.84 5.44
CA SER A 382 -12.39 -4.58 4.26
C SER A 382 -10.90 -4.93 4.34
N ARG A 383 -10.20 -4.38 5.35
CA ARG A 383 -8.75 -4.48 5.53
C ARG A 383 -8.37 -5.26 6.79
N GLN A 384 -9.32 -5.92 7.45
CA GLN A 384 -9.07 -6.67 8.68
C GLN A 384 -8.02 -7.78 8.51
N ASP A 385 -7.94 -8.40 7.33
CA ASP A 385 -6.96 -9.47 7.04
C ASP A 385 -5.58 -8.94 6.62
N TRP A 386 -5.39 -7.62 6.46
CA TRP A 386 -4.15 -7.04 5.94
C TRP A 386 -2.95 -7.23 6.85
N VAL A 387 -3.15 -7.36 8.16
CA VAL A 387 -2.06 -7.39 9.14
C VAL A 387 -1.01 -8.45 8.82
N GLY A 388 -1.45 -9.62 8.33
CA GLY A 388 -0.57 -10.73 7.96
C GLY A 388 0.20 -10.52 6.65
N THR A 389 -0.28 -9.62 5.79
CA THR A 389 0.27 -9.36 4.45
C THR A 389 1.19 -8.12 4.41
N ILE A 390 1.40 -7.46 5.55
CA ILE A 390 2.28 -6.29 5.63
C ILE A 390 3.75 -6.74 5.52
N GLU A 391 4.33 -6.48 4.36
CA GLU A 391 5.75 -6.65 4.09
C GLU A 391 6.56 -5.52 4.72
N LEU A 392 7.13 -5.82 5.89
CA LEU A 392 7.95 -4.89 6.65
C LEU A 392 9.30 -5.53 6.94
N ARG A 393 10.39 -4.86 6.54
CA ARG A 393 11.77 -5.35 6.71
C ARG A 393 12.71 -4.22 7.10
N SER A 394 13.84 -4.57 7.69
CA SER A 394 14.87 -3.59 7.98
C SER A 394 15.49 -3.04 6.69
N ALA A 395 15.97 -1.80 6.70
CA ALA A 395 16.66 -1.20 5.55
C ALA A 395 17.88 -2.04 5.10
N ALA A 396 18.55 -2.70 6.05
CA ALA A 396 19.65 -3.62 5.77
C ALA A 396 19.17 -4.89 5.04
N GLU A 397 18.05 -5.48 5.46
CA GLU A 397 17.46 -6.65 4.78
C GLU A 397 16.97 -6.30 3.38
N TRP A 398 16.31 -5.16 3.21
CA TRP A 398 15.91 -4.68 1.89
C TRP A 398 17.13 -4.54 0.97
N LYS A 399 18.21 -3.95 1.47
CA LYS A 399 19.46 -3.80 0.72
C LYS A 399 20.07 -5.12 0.28
N VAL A 400 20.11 -6.12 1.16
CA VAL A 400 20.60 -7.47 0.82
C VAL A 400 19.73 -8.12 -0.26
N ARG A 401 18.42 -7.84 -0.24
CA ARG A 401 17.45 -8.34 -1.22
C ARG A 401 17.43 -7.53 -2.53
N GLY A 402 18.36 -6.59 -2.72
CA GLY A 402 18.45 -5.77 -3.93
C GLY A 402 17.52 -4.55 -3.95
N TRP A 403 16.98 -4.14 -2.80
CA TRP A 403 16.08 -2.98 -2.68
C TRP A 403 16.76 -1.83 -1.92
N VAL A 404 16.45 -0.59 -2.29
CA VAL A 404 16.93 0.60 -1.59
C VAL A 404 15.75 1.50 -1.21
N PRO A 405 15.84 2.25 -0.11
CA PRO A 405 14.79 3.20 0.26
C PRO A 405 14.57 4.23 -0.86
N ARG A 406 13.31 4.59 -1.10
CA ARG A 406 12.97 5.75 -1.92
C ARG A 406 13.46 7.05 -1.26
N PRO A 407 13.72 8.11 -2.03
CA PRO A 407 14.06 9.42 -1.46
C PRO A 407 12.99 9.99 -0.52
N ASP A 408 11.72 9.66 -0.77
CA ASP A 408 10.54 10.08 -0.01
C ASP A 408 10.06 9.02 1.01
N ALA A 409 10.84 7.97 1.23
CA ALA A 409 10.48 6.88 2.14
C ALA A 409 10.29 7.36 3.57
N VAL A 410 9.18 6.96 4.20
CA VAL A 410 8.92 7.23 5.62
C VAL A 410 9.37 6.01 6.42
N GLU A 411 10.59 6.08 6.93
CA GLU A 411 11.17 5.03 7.78
C GLU A 411 10.45 4.93 9.13
N LEU A 412 10.21 3.71 9.57
CA LEU A 412 9.78 3.39 10.92
C LEU A 412 11.02 3.09 11.76
N VAL A 413 11.18 3.78 12.89
CA VAL A 413 12.41 3.70 13.68
C VAL A 413 12.13 3.02 15.01
N VAL A 414 12.91 1.99 15.34
CA VAL A 414 12.74 1.22 16.58
C VAL A 414 14.09 1.02 17.26
N PRO A 415 14.18 1.12 18.59
CA PRO A 415 15.39 0.70 19.29
C PRO A 415 15.61 -0.81 19.14
N SER A 416 16.81 -1.21 18.74
CA SER A 416 17.28 -2.59 18.88
C SER A 416 17.51 -2.92 20.35
N GLY A 417 17.56 -4.23 20.67
CA GLY A 417 17.97 -4.72 21.99
C GLY A 417 19.37 -4.31 22.46
N HIS A 418 20.16 -3.63 21.61
CA HIS A 418 21.47 -3.05 21.95
C HIS A 418 21.45 -1.51 22.02
N GLY A 419 20.26 -0.89 22.02
CA GLY A 419 20.10 0.56 22.09
C GLY A 419 20.46 1.33 20.81
N ARG A 420 20.67 0.63 19.68
CA ARG A 420 20.87 1.25 18.36
C ARG A 420 19.56 1.38 17.63
N GLU A 421 19.40 2.44 16.85
CA GLU A 421 18.25 2.62 15.96
C GLU A 421 18.27 1.58 14.83
N VAL A 422 17.11 0.97 14.59
CA VAL A 422 16.85 0.09 13.45
C VAL A 422 15.74 0.71 12.63
N HIS A 423 16.00 0.85 11.34
CA HIS A 423 15.11 1.47 10.38
C HIS A 423 14.38 0.37 9.62
N TYR A 424 13.05 0.39 9.71
CA TYR A 424 12.16 -0.50 8.99
C TYR A 424 11.43 0.28 7.90
N LEU A 425 11.18 -0.40 6.79
CA LEU A 425 10.55 0.15 5.61
C LEU A 425 9.48 -0.83 5.12
N LEU A 426 8.36 -0.29 4.65
CA LEU A 426 7.37 -1.07 3.94
C LEU A 426 7.88 -1.39 2.53
N ARG A 427 7.24 -2.38 1.91
CA ARG A 427 7.39 -2.68 0.49
C ARG A 427 7.28 -1.43 -0.41
N ASP A 428 6.31 -0.57 -0.11
CA ASP A 428 6.02 0.65 -0.88
C ASP A 428 7.09 1.74 -0.71
N ASP A 429 7.91 1.64 0.33
CA ASP A 429 8.96 2.60 0.64
C ASP A 429 10.29 2.29 -0.06
N VAL A 430 10.38 1.19 -0.83
CA VAL A 430 11.65 0.72 -1.43
C VAL A 430 11.58 0.51 -2.94
N LEU A 431 12.68 0.78 -3.63
CA LEU A 431 12.87 0.57 -5.08
C LEU A 431 13.89 -0.52 -5.35
N ILE A 432 13.77 -1.19 -6.50
CA ILE A 432 14.77 -2.17 -6.95
C ILE A 432 16.06 -1.43 -7.34
N ALA A 433 17.15 -1.71 -6.62
CA ALA A 433 18.50 -1.32 -7.00
C ALA A 433 19.24 -2.43 -7.74
N ASP A 434 19.03 -3.70 -7.35
CA ASP A 434 19.59 -4.89 -7.98
C ASP A 434 18.47 -5.85 -8.38
N ARG A 435 18.27 -5.97 -9.70
CA ARG A 435 17.18 -6.77 -10.27
C ARG A 435 17.39 -8.26 -10.06
N LEU A 436 18.62 -8.76 -10.07
CA LEU A 436 18.88 -10.20 -9.92
C LEU A 436 18.61 -10.63 -8.47
N ALA A 437 19.16 -9.88 -7.51
CA ALA A 437 18.92 -10.11 -6.09
C ALA A 437 17.44 -9.97 -5.71
N ALA A 438 16.72 -9.01 -6.32
CA ALA A 438 15.28 -8.84 -6.09
C ALA A 438 14.43 -9.99 -6.65
N LEU A 439 14.81 -10.57 -7.80
CA LEU A 439 14.12 -11.72 -8.39
C LEU A 439 14.36 -13.01 -7.59
N GLU A 440 15.61 -13.26 -7.18
CA GLU A 440 15.95 -14.38 -6.29
C GLU A 440 15.20 -14.27 -4.95
N SER A 441 15.13 -13.05 -4.42
CA SER A 441 14.42 -12.76 -3.17
C SER A 441 12.91 -12.98 -3.23
N LYS A 442 12.25 -12.69 -4.38
CA LYS A 442 10.82 -12.95 -4.59
C LYS A 442 10.51 -14.45 -4.72
N ALA A 443 11.48 -15.27 -5.12
CA ALA A 443 11.34 -16.72 -5.23
C ALA A 443 11.50 -17.43 -3.87
N GLU A 444 12.07 -16.77 -2.86
CA GLU A 444 12.13 -17.29 -1.49
C GLU A 444 10.75 -17.22 -0.82
N ALA A 445 10.31 -18.33 -0.23
CA ALA A 445 9.10 -18.35 0.58
C ALA A 445 9.22 -17.34 1.73
N GLU A 446 8.15 -16.57 1.97
CA GLU A 446 8.15 -15.62 3.07
C GLU A 446 8.35 -16.35 4.42
N PRO A 447 9.18 -15.78 5.32
CA PRO A 447 9.32 -16.34 6.65
C PRO A 447 7.95 -16.32 7.33
N HIS A 448 7.60 -17.43 7.98
CA HIS A 448 6.37 -17.51 8.75
C HIS A 448 6.37 -16.41 9.82
N ASN A 449 5.24 -15.71 9.98
CA ASN A 449 5.11 -14.62 10.96
C ASN A 449 5.10 -15.12 12.43
N SER A 450 5.51 -16.36 12.69
CA SER A 450 5.60 -16.92 14.04
C SER A 450 6.89 -16.50 14.74
N ALA A 451 6.83 -16.41 16.07
CA ALA A 451 7.98 -16.12 16.90
C ALA A 451 9.09 -17.17 16.73
N LEU A 452 10.32 -16.66 16.78
CA LEU A 452 11.52 -17.51 16.86
C LEU A 452 11.41 -18.39 18.10
N PHE A 453 11.86 -19.63 17.97
CA PHE A 453 11.72 -20.63 19.02
C PHE A 453 13.03 -21.40 19.21
N ARG A 454 13.43 -21.59 20.47
CA ARG A 454 14.54 -22.47 20.87
C ARG A 454 14.00 -23.73 21.55
N PRO A 455 14.43 -24.94 21.16
CA PRO A 455 14.04 -26.17 21.83
C PRO A 455 14.32 -26.17 23.34
N GLY A 456 13.56 -27.01 24.06
CA GLY A 456 13.77 -27.30 25.48
C GLY A 456 15.22 -27.67 25.77
N PRO A 457 15.79 -27.28 26.92
CA PRO A 457 17.16 -27.63 27.25
C PRO A 457 17.28 -29.15 27.44
N ASP A 458 18.49 -29.70 27.22
CA ASP A 458 18.70 -31.16 27.22
C ASP A 458 18.40 -31.82 28.56
N ASP A 459 18.53 -31.07 29.67
CA ASP A 459 18.23 -31.50 31.03
C ASP A 459 16.73 -31.36 31.41
N ALA A 460 15.90 -30.73 30.57
CA ALA A 460 14.47 -30.65 30.82
C ALA A 460 13.78 -32.01 30.67
N PRO A 461 12.82 -32.35 31.55
CA PRO A 461 12.07 -33.60 31.47
C PRO A 461 11.39 -33.75 30.10
N ALA A 462 11.21 -35.00 29.67
CA ALA A 462 10.64 -35.31 28.36
C ALA A 462 9.14 -35.00 28.23
N LEU A 463 8.45 -34.73 29.35
CA LEU A 463 7.02 -34.38 29.37
C LEU A 463 6.13 -35.38 28.60
N ARG A 464 6.39 -36.68 28.77
CA ARG A 464 5.71 -37.77 28.00
C ARG A 464 4.20 -37.72 28.09
N GLU A 465 3.64 -37.26 29.21
CA GLU A 465 2.20 -37.11 29.43
C GLU A 465 1.55 -36.08 28.49
N PHE A 466 2.32 -35.17 27.90
CA PHE A 466 1.85 -34.17 26.93
C PHE A 466 2.12 -34.57 25.47
N ALA A 467 2.93 -35.60 25.21
CA ALA A 467 3.44 -35.92 23.87
C ALA A 467 2.34 -36.35 22.87
N GLU A 468 1.23 -36.89 23.36
CA GLU A 468 0.07 -37.26 22.54
C GLU A 468 -1.00 -36.15 22.49
N LEU A 469 -0.86 -35.11 23.33
CA LEU A 469 -1.86 -34.04 23.48
C LEU A 469 -1.51 -32.77 22.70
N VAL A 470 -0.23 -32.52 22.42
CA VAL A 470 0.23 -31.33 21.71
C VAL A 470 1.25 -31.67 20.63
N PRO A 471 1.35 -30.88 19.55
CA PRO A 471 2.39 -31.03 18.54
C PRO A 471 3.81 -30.95 19.14
N TRP A 472 4.78 -31.56 18.46
CA TRP A 472 6.18 -31.57 18.91
C TRP A 472 6.73 -30.17 19.23
N ARG A 473 6.39 -29.17 18.41
CA ARG A 473 6.86 -27.78 18.61
C ARG A 473 6.36 -27.20 19.92
N GLU A 474 5.08 -27.39 20.23
CA GLU A 474 4.45 -26.98 21.48
C GLU A 474 5.00 -27.76 22.68
N LEU A 475 5.26 -29.06 22.53
CA LEU A 475 5.93 -29.85 23.56
C LEU A 475 7.31 -29.26 23.92
N GLN A 476 8.08 -28.82 22.91
CA GLN A 476 9.35 -28.15 23.17
C GLN A 476 9.17 -26.79 23.86
N MET A 477 8.10 -26.04 23.56
CA MET A 477 7.74 -24.81 24.30
C MET A 477 7.45 -25.09 25.77
N LEU A 478 6.70 -26.15 26.07
CA LEU A 478 6.44 -26.56 27.45
C LEU A 478 7.73 -26.96 28.18
N ARG A 479 8.69 -27.59 27.49
CA ARG A 479 10.02 -27.90 28.06
C ARG A 479 10.84 -26.65 28.38
N ASN A 480 10.58 -25.51 27.73
CA ASN A 480 11.29 -24.25 28.05
C ASN A 480 10.94 -23.68 29.42
N LEU A 481 9.79 -24.06 29.99
CA LEU A 481 9.40 -23.72 31.37
C LEU A 481 10.43 -24.18 32.41
N TRP A 482 11.19 -25.23 32.09
CA TRP A 482 12.28 -25.73 32.92
C TRP A 482 13.34 -24.66 33.22
N ARG A 483 13.65 -23.78 32.25
CA ARG A 483 14.61 -22.67 32.43
C ARG A 483 14.16 -21.70 33.52
N ASN A 484 12.85 -21.59 33.74
CA ASN A 484 12.22 -20.73 34.73
C ASN A 484 11.81 -21.48 36.01
N ARG A 485 12.35 -22.69 36.22
CA ARG A 485 12.05 -23.57 37.34
C ARG A 485 10.55 -23.92 37.46
N ILE A 486 9.85 -24.02 36.34
CA ILE A 486 8.44 -24.40 36.28
C ILE A 486 8.33 -25.79 35.64
N LEU A 487 7.58 -26.69 36.29
CA LEU A 487 7.29 -28.03 35.78
C LEU A 487 5.77 -28.13 35.50
N PRO A 488 5.32 -28.15 34.23
CA PRO A 488 3.93 -28.41 33.91
C PRO A 488 3.58 -29.86 34.23
N CYS A 489 2.43 -30.09 34.85
CA CYS A 489 1.92 -31.43 35.16
C CYS A 489 0.40 -31.53 35.01
N LEU A 490 -0.10 -32.69 34.53
CA LEU A 490 -1.54 -32.97 34.50
C LEU A 490 -2.08 -33.32 35.90
N PRO A 491 -3.35 -33.00 36.24
CA PRO A 491 -3.93 -33.20 37.58
C PRO A 491 -3.92 -34.66 38.08
N THR A 492 -3.86 -35.62 37.16
CA THR A 492 -3.83 -37.06 37.43
C THR A 492 -2.42 -37.64 37.57
N SER A 493 -1.37 -36.83 37.37
CA SER A 493 0.03 -37.29 37.41
C SER A 493 0.53 -37.40 38.86
N GLN A 494 0.58 -38.62 39.40
CA GLN A 494 0.97 -38.88 40.80
C GLN A 494 2.49 -38.97 41.05
N ALA A 495 3.34 -38.98 40.03
CA ALA A 495 4.78 -39.19 40.19
C ALA A 495 5.60 -37.93 39.84
N ALA A 496 6.51 -37.54 40.74
CA ALA A 496 7.56 -36.58 40.37
C ALA A 496 8.46 -37.25 39.32
N PRO A 497 8.78 -36.60 38.17
CA PRO A 497 9.75 -37.16 37.26
C PRO A 497 11.11 -37.28 37.95
N ASP A 498 11.81 -38.39 37.71
CA ASP A 498 13.18 -38.62 38.21
C ASP A 498 14.08 -37.45 37.77
N GLY A 499 14.44 -36.58 38.73
CA GLY A 499 15.25 -35.37 38.48
C GLY A 499 14.61 -34.04 38.91
N ALA A 500 13.31 -34.00 39.22
CA ALA A 500 12.68 -32.80 39.79
C ALA A 500 13.10 -32.61 41.26
N GLY A 501 14.19 -31.88 41.50
CA GLY A 501 14.56 -31.44 42.84
C GLY A 501 13.47 -30.55 43.48
N PRO A 502 13.48 -30.35 44.82
CA PRO A 502 12.47 -29.57 45.57
C PRO A 502 12.38 -28.07 45.21
N THR A 503 13.12 -27.61 44.21
CA THR A 503 13.27 -26.21 43.80
C THR A 503 12.40 -25.78 42.61
N HIS A 504 11.66 -26.70 41.97
CA HIS A 504 10.80 -26.40 40.82
C HIS A 504 9.33 -26.26 41.23
N LEU A 505 8.68 -25.20 40.76
CA LEU A 505 7.25 -24.95 40.96
C LEU A 505 6.45 -25.88 40.03
N ARG A 506 5.56 -26.69 40.60
CA ARG A 506 4.60 -27.47 39.81
C ARG A 506 3.46 -26.56 39.33
N LEU A 507 3.20 -26.61 38.04
CA LEU A 507 2.09 -25.92 37.40
C LEU A 507 1.06 -26.97 36.97
N GLU A 508 -0.03 -27.09 37.73
CA GLU A 508 -1.13 -27.99 37.38
C GLU A 508 -1.90 -27.44 36.18
N VAL A 509 -1.88 -28.18 35.07
CA VAL A 509 -2.49 -27.75 33.81
C VAL A 509 -3.84 -28.43 33.66
N PRO A 510 -4.97 -27.69 33.71
CA PRO A 510 -6.27 -28.28 33.46
C PRO A 510 -6.35 -28.79 32.02
N HIS A 511 -6.78 -30.04 31.84
CA HIS A 511 -7.00 -30.63 30.53
C HIS A 511 -8.49 -30.85 30.29
N ARG A 512 -8.98 -30.36 29.15
CA ARG A 512 -10.32 -30.61 28.61
C ARG A 512 -10.13 -31.05 27.16
N GLU A 513 -10.89 -32.04 26.71
CA GLU A 513 -10.73 -32.63 25.37
C GLU A 513 -10.84 -31.59 24.24
N ASP A 514 -11.60 -30.51 24.44
CA ASP A 514 -11.84 -29.46 23.46
C ASP A 514 -10.91 -28.22 23.59
N GLN A 515 -9.85 -28.26 24.41
CA GLN A 515 -8.98 -27.11 24.66
C GLN A 515 -7.50 -27.43 24.49
N SER A 516 -6.78 -26.57 23.76
CA SER A 516 -5.32 -26.64 23.66
C SER A 516 -4.68 -26.57 25.06
N VAL A 517 -3.87 -27.59 25.37
CA VAL A 517 -3.13 -27.66 26.63
C VAL A 517 -2.12 -26.52 26.73
N THR A 518 -1.49 -26.18 25.61
CA THR A 518 -0.57 -25.03 25.51
C THR A 518 -1.28 -23.71 25.79
N LEU A 519 -2.51 -23.53 25.29
CA LEU A 519 -3.32 -22.35 25.61
C LEU A 519 -3.64 -22.26 27.10
N SER A 520 -3.91 -23.40 27.75
CA SER A 520 -4.18 -23.43 29.20
C SER A 520 -2.94 -23.04 30.01
N VAL A 521 -1.75 -23.49 29.59
CA VAL A 521 -0.48 -23.04 30.18
C VAL A 521 -0.27 -21.55 29.97
N ILE A 522 -0.48 -21.03 28.76
CA ILE A 522 -0.40 -19.60 28.45
C ILE A 522 -1.33 -18.80 29.37
N GLY A 523 -2.59 -19.22 29.54
CA GLY A 523 -3.56 -18.55 30.40
C GLY A 523 -3.17 -18.54 31.88
N LEU A 524 -2.61 -19.65 32.39
CA LEU A 524 -2.10 -19.72 33.76
C LEU A 524 -0.90 -18.80 33.99
N LEU A 525 0.04 -18.75 33.03
CA LEU A 525 1.18 -17.86 33.10
C LEU A 525 0.74 -16.39 33.00
N ALA A 526 -0.15 -16.06 32.06
CA ALA A 526 -0.75 -14.74 31.93
C ALA A 526 -1.38 -14.28 33.25
N THR A 527 -2.20 -15.13 33.88
CA THR A 527 -2.81 -14.82 35.18
C THR A 527 -1.76 -14.59 36.25
N LYS A 528 -0.74 -15.46 36.33
CA LYS A 528 0.35 -15.35 37.31
C LYS A 528 1.14 -14.04 37.15
N PHE A 529 1.52 -13.66 35.94
CA PHE A 529 2.26 -12.42 35.69
C PHE A 529 1.42 -11.18 35.94
N LEU A 530 0.18 -11.18 35.47
CA LEU A 530 -0.77 -10.10 35.76
C LEU A 530 -0.99 -9.94 37.26
N THR A 531 -1.08 -11.03 38.04
CA THR A 531 -1.19 -10.93 39.52
C THR A 531 0.07 -10.40 40.19
N HIS A 532 1.27 -10.73 39.69
CA HIS A 532 2.54 -10.30 40.29
C HIS A 532 2.88 -8.84 40.00
N GLU A 533 2.50 -8.32 38.83
CA GLU A 533 2.65 -6.90 38.46
C GLU A 533 1.63 -5.99 39.17
N MET A 534 0.65 -6.55 39.91
CA MET A 534 -0.54 -5.83 40.40
C MET A 534 -0.57 -5.44 41.89
N ASP A 535 0.35 -5.92 42.72
CA ASP A 535 0.44 -5.65 44.18
C ASP A 535 -0.92 -5.36 44.89
N ALA A 536 -1.91 -6.25 44.67
CA ALA A 536 -3.24 -6.32 45.33
C ALA A 536 -4.50 -5.74 44.63
N SER A 537 -4.62 -5.79 43.29
CA SER A 537 -5.95 -5.76 42.63
C SER A 537 -6.28 -7.09 41.93
N PRO A 538 -7.56 -7.54 41.92
CA PRO A 538 -7.93 -8.79 41.24
C PRO A 538 -7.71 -8.65 39.73
N VAL A 539 -7.01 -9.61 39.13
CA VAL A 539 -6.82 -9.67 37.67
C VAL A 539 -8.18 -9.69 37.00
N CYS A 540 -8.39 -8.75 36.08
CA CYS A 540 -9.54 -8.79 35.20
C CYS A 540 -9.37 -9.99 34.26
N GLY A 541 -10.31 -10.94 34.25
CA GLY A 541 -10.25 -12.13 33.36
C GLY A 541 -10.14 -11.79 31.87
N LEU A 542 -10.37 -10.52 31.54
CA LEU A 542 -10.32 -9.92 30.22
C LEU A 542 -8.89 -9.56 29.80
N GLU A 543 -8.10 -8.97 30.71
CA GLU A 543 -6.67 -8.74 30.49
C GLU A 543 -5.93 -10.08 30.30
N GLY A 544 -6.27 -11.10 31.09
CA GLY A 544 -5.73 -12.44 30.93
C GLY A 544 -6.08 -13.07 29.57
N ALA A 545 -7.31 -12.86 29.08
CA ALA A 545 -7.73 -13.33 27.76
C ALA A 545 -6.97 -12.62 26.62
N LEU A 546 -6.74 -11.30 26.74
CA LEU A 546 -5.96 -10.52 25.77
C LEU A 546 -4.50 -11.01 25.70
N VAL A 547 -3.86 -11.22 26.85
CA VAL A 547 -2.49 -11.76 26.91
C VAL A 547 -2.42 -13.14 26.26
N ALA A 548 -3.38 -14.01 26.56
CA ALA A 548 -3.39 -15.36 26.01
C ALA A 548 -3.57 -15.38 24.49
N ASP A 549 -4.45 -14.51 23.96
CA ASP A 549 -4.68 -14.36 22.52
C ASP A 549 -3.42 -13.88 21.78
N ILE A 550 -2.79 -12.81 22.29
CA ILE A 550 -1.57 -12.24 21.72
C ILE A 550 -0.47 -13.31 21.65
N VAL A 551 -0.22 -14.01 22.76
CA VAL A 551 0.85 -15.02 22.84
C VAL A 551 0.56 -16.22 21.95
N ALA A 552 -0.68 -16.73 21.95
CA ALA A 552 -1.04 -17.90 21.14
C ALA A 552 -0.86 -17.64 19.63
N ARG A 553 -1.33 -16.48 19.12
CA ARG A 553 -1.15 -16.09 17.71
C ARG A 553 0.31 -15.91 17.34
N ARG A 554 1.08 -15.21 18.19
CA ARG A 554 2.51 -14.95 17.94
C ARG A 554 3.33 -16.24 17.95
N LEU A 555 3.00 -17.16 18.85
CA LEU A 555 3.64 -18.47 18.88
C LEU A 555 3.13 -19.40 17.79
N GLY A 556 2.01 -19.13 17.12
CA GLY A 556 1.43 -20.03 16.11
C GLY A 556 0.92 -21.34 16.74
N VAL A 557 0.31 -21.23 17.93
CA VAL A 557 -0.42 -22.33 18.58
C VAL A 557 -1.79 -22.44 17.91
N ASP A 558 -2.26 -23.65 17.61
CA ASP A 558 -3.61 -23.84 17.10
C ASP A 558 -4.63 -23.70 18.24
N TYR A 559 -5.56 -22.75 18.12
CA TYR A 559 -6.54 -22.47 19.17
C TYR A 559 -7.79 -21.75 18.63
N THR A 560 -8.88 -21.83 19.40
CA THR A 560 -10.08 -21.01 19.19
C THR A 560 -10.00 -19.75 20.07
N PRO A 561 -10.12 -18.54 19.49
CA PRO A 561 -10.13 -17.30 20.26
C PRO A 561 -11.22 -17.28 21.33
N SER A 562 -10.88 -16.75 22.51
CA SER A 562 -11.83 -16.64 23.61
C SER A 562 -12.87 -15.55 23.30
N PRO A 563 -14.18 -15.77 23.57
CA PRO A 563 -15.20 -14.73 23.39
C PRO A 563 -14.93 -13.50 24.26
N LEU A 564 -14.14 -13.65 25.32
CA LEU A 564 -13.69 -12.57 26.19
C LEU A 564 -12.79 -11.54 25.48
N VAL A 565 -12.16 -11.90 24.35
CA VAL A 565 -11.32 -10.98 23.55
C VAL A 565 -12.21 -9.99 22.80
N GLU A 566 -13.22 -10.48 22.07
CA GLU A 566 -14.20 -9.62 21.44
C GLU A 566 -14.99 -8.83 22.48
N GLU A 567 -15.36 -9.47 23.59
CA GLU A 567 -15.99 -8.78 24.70
C GLU A 567 -15.09 -7.67 25.26
N ALA A 568 -13.76 -7.82 25.24
CA ALA A 568 -12.81 -6.78 25.65
C ALA A 568 -12.73 -5.62 24.67
N LEU A 569 -12.75 -5.90 23.36
CA LEU A 569 -12.60 -4.90 22.30
C LEU A 569 -13.92 -4.16 21.98
N SER A 570 -15.09 -4.73 22.31
CA SER A 570 -16.40 -4.17 21.96
C SER A 570 -17.06 -3.31 23.06
N ARG A 571 -16.35 -3.00 24.17
CA ARG A 571 -16.98 -2.42 25.37
C ARG A 571 -17.29 -0.92 25.29
N GLY A 572 -18.27 -0.51 26.10
CA GLY A 572 -18.46 0.87 26.53
C GLY A 572 -17.42 1.36 27.54
N ALA A 573 -17.37 2.68 27.74
CA ALA A 573 -16.35 3.47 28.44
C ALA A 573 -16.01 3.13 29.92
N SER A 574 -16.49 2.00 30.47
CA SER A 574 -16.47 1.73 31.91
C SER A 574 -15.24 0.97 32.44
N ILE A 575 -14.39 0.40 31.58
CA ILE A 575 -13.19 -0.34 31.99
C ILE A 575 -11.98 0.21 31.24
N GLN A 576 -10.97 0.71 31.96
CA GLN A 576 -9.67 1.08 31.40
C GLN A 576 -8.72 -0.11 31.57
N PHE A 577 -8.15 -0.58 30.47
CA PHE A 577 -7.14 -1.63 30.48
C PHE A 577 -5.75 -1.06 30.72
N ARG A 578 -4.93 -1.85 31.43
CA ARG A 578 -3.50 -1.54 31.59
C ARG A 578 -2.74 -2.13 30.43
N TRP A 579 -2.87 -1.49 29.27
CA TRP A 579 -2.29 -1.94 28.01
C TRP A 579 -0.76 -2.12 28.09
N ASP A 580 -0.08 -1.28 28.86
CA ASP A 580 1.35 -1.44 29.20
C ASP A 580 1.62 -2.79 29.88
N VAL A 581 0.86 -3.12 30.91
CA VAL A 581 0.96 -4.39 31.66
C VAL A 581 0.56 -5.60 30.79
N VAL A 582 -0.47 -5.46 29.95
CA VAL A 582 -0.92 -6.52 29.03
C VAL A 582 0.19 -6.89 28.05
N TYR A 583 0.79 -5.91 27.36
CA TYR A 583 1.85 -6.19 26.39
C TYR A 583 3.15 -6.66 27.06
N GLN A 584 3.48 -6.14 28.24
CA GLN A 584 4.64 -6.60 29.01
C GLN A 584 4.46 -8.05 29.47
N ALA A 585 3.29 -8.41 30.02
CA ALA A 585 2.98 -9.78 30.39
C ALA A 585 3.01 -10.72 29.18
N ALA A 586 2.47 -10.29 28.03
CA ALA A 586 2.55 -11.07 26.80
C ALA A 586 4.00 -11.30 26.34
N ALA A 587 4.86 -10.28 26.42
CA ALA A 587 6.27 -10.40 26.05
C ALA A 587 7.00 -11.40 26.93
N THR A 588 6.79 -11.34 28.24
CA THR A 588 7.36 -12.27 29.22
C THR A 588 6.90 -13.70 28.98
N VAL A 589 5.59 -13.93 28.81
CA VAL A 589 5.06 -15.28 28.55
C VAL A 589 5.60 -15.85 27.23
N GLU A 590 5.67 -15.02 26.18
CA GLU A 590 6.27 -15.41 24.90
C GLU A 590 7.74 -15.77 25.04
N ASN A 591 8.55 -14.96 25.72
CA ASN A 591 9.99 -15.22 25.93
C ASN A 591 10.22 -16.54 26.65
N ILE A 592 9.45 -16.77 27.73
CA ILE A 592 9.50 -18.00 28.52
C ILE A 592 9.22 -19.23 27.66
N LEU A 593 8.15 -19.19 26.87
CA LEU A 593 7.76 -20.31 26.01
C LEU A 593 8.67 -20.46 24.78
N SER A 594 9.23 -19.36 24.30
CA SER A 594 10.18 -19.34 23.17
C SER A 594 11.61 -19.74 23.57
N GLY A 595 11.91 -19.76 24.87
CA GLY A 595 13.19 -20.16 25.42
C GLY A 595 14.27 -19.08 25.37
N PHE A 596 13.86 -17.81 25.34
CA PHE A 596 14.74 -16.65 25.47
C PHE A 596 14.67 -16.10 26.89
N PRO A 597 15.79 -15.58 27.44
CA PRO A 597 15.77 -14.90 28.73
C PRO A 597 14.93 -13.62 28.63
N ASP A 598 14.24 -13.30 29.73
CA ASP A 598 13.59 -11.99 29.93
C ASP A 598 14.61 -10.85 29.99
#